data_AF-A0A7W1A5E6-F1
#
_entry.id   AF-A0A7W1A5E6-F1
#
_cell.length_a   1.000
_cell.length_b   1.000
_cell.length_c   1.000
_cell.angle_alpha   90.00
_cell.angle_beta   90.00
_cell.angle_gamma   90.00
#
_symmetry.space_group_name_H-M   'P 1'
#
loop_
_entity.id
_entity.type
_entity.pdbx_description
1 polymer ?
#
loop_
_entity_poly.entity_id
_entity_poly.type
_entity_poly.pdbx_seq_one_letter_code
_entity_poly.pdbx_strand_id
1 'polypeptide(L)' 'MTATDQIRAELLRAARSLGAPEGTDPVIERPRDTAHGDWATNLPMVLARPLGKKPREIADLLR' A
#
# COMPACT_ATOMS: atom_id res chain seq x y z
N MET A 1 -19.91 3.56 -0.48
CA MET A 1 -18.46 3.50 -0.25
C MET A 1 -18.22 2.77 1.05
N THR A 2 -17.58 1.61 1.02
CA THR A 2 -17.12 0.94 2.23
C THR A 2 -15.83 1.59 2.75
N ALA A 3 -15.49 1.37 4.02
CA ALA A 3 -14.21 1.85 4.57
C ALA A 3 -13.01 1.29 3.79
N THR A 4 -13.08 0.02 3.36
CA THR A 4 -12.04 -0.62 2.55
C THR A 4 -11.87 0.05 1.18
N ASP A 5 -12.97 0.49 0.55
CA ASP A 5 -12.90 1.21 -0.73
C ASP A 5 -12.16 2.56 -0.59
N GLN A 6 -12.40 3.26 0.53
CA GLN A 6 -11.71 4.52 0.84
C GLN A 6 -10.21 4.29 1.05
N ILE A 7 -9.84 3.28 1.84
CA ILE A 7 -8.44 2.91 2.06
C ILE A 7 -7.77 2.54 0.73
N ARG A 8 -8.43 1.74 -0.11
CA ARG A 8 -7.90 1.41 -1.44
C ARG A 8 -7.67 2.65 -2.29
N ALA A 9 -8.63 3.57 -2.31
CA ALA A 9 -8.50 4.81 -3.08
C ALA A 9 -7.30 5.67 -2.61
N GLU A 10 -7.07 5.77 -1.30
CA GLU A 10 -5.92 6.49 -0.74
C GLU A 10 -4.59 5.79 -1.05
N LEU A 11 -4.52 4.47 -0.88
CA LEU A 11 -3.32 3.69 -1.21
C LEU A 11 -2.93 3.86 -2.68
N LEU A 12 -3.90 3.86 -3.60
CA LEU A 12 -3.64 4.09 -5.01
C LEU A 12 -3.23 5.53 -5.31
N ARG A 13 -3.75 6.52 -4.58
CA ARG A 13 -3.26 7.91 -4.68
C ARG A 13 -1.81 8.02 -4.26
N ALA A 14 -1.46 7.48 -3.10
CA ALA A 14 -0.09 7.49 -2.60
C ALA A 14 0.86 6.75 -3.56
N ALA A 15 0.47 5.56 -4.04
CA ALA A 15 1.23 4.81 -5.03
C ALA A 15 1.50 5.62 -6.31
N ARG A 16 0.49 6.28 -6.87
CA ARG A 16 0.66 7.14 -8.06
C ARG A 16 1.64 8.29 -7.81
N SER A 17 1.63 8.90 -6.63
CA SER A 17 2.59 9.96 -6.28
C SER A 17 4.05 9.48 -6.27
N LEU A 18 4.26 8.18 -6.04
CA LEU A 18 5.58 7.53 -6.09
C LEU A 18 5.95 7.02 -7.49
N GLY A 19 5.11 7.23 -8.50
CA GLY A 19 5.34 6.74 -9.87
C GLY A 19 4.96 5.27 -10.07
N ALA A 20 4.03 4.74 -9.26
CA ALA A 20 3.51 3.39 -9.46
C ALA A 20 2.83 3.24 -10.83
N PRO A 21 2.95 2.07 -11.49
CA PRO A 21 2.28 1.81 -12.75
C PRO A 21 0.76 1.77 -12.59
N GLU A 22 0.06 2.13 -13.66
CA GLU A 22 -1.38 1.93 -13.79
C GLU A 22 -1.72 0.43 -13.63
N GLY A 23 -2.80 0.12 -12.93
CA GLY A 23 -3.19 -1.25 -12.60
C GLY A 23 -2.52 -1.85 -11.36
N THR A 24 -1.79 -1.04 -10.57
CA THR A 24 -1.36 -1.47 -9.23
C THR A 24 -2.59 -1.85 -8.39
N ASP A 25 -2.65 -3.08 -7.88
CA ASP A 25 -3.75 -3.54 -7.04
C ASP A 25 -3.21 -4.12 -5.72
N PRO A 26 -3.18 -3.31 -4.64
CA PRO A 26 -2.72 -3.77 -3.34
C PRO A 26 -3.79 -4.59 -2.62
N VAL A 27 -3.33 -5.58 -1.86
CA VAL A 27 -4.17 -6.33 -0.92
C VAL A 27 -4.41 -5.45 0.31
N ILE A 28 -5.63 -5.48 0.83
CA ILE A 28 -6.02 -4.86 2.11
C ILE A 28 -6.65 -5.94 2.95
N GLU A 29 -6.08 -6.19 4.12
CA GLU A 29 -6.51 -7.27 5.01
C GLU A 29 -6.48 -6.85 6.48
N ARG A 30 -7.13 -7.65 7.33
CA ARG A 30 -7.04 -7.48 8.78
C ARG A 30 -5.71 -8.04 9.27
N PRO A 31 -4.90 -7.27 10.01
CA PRO A 31 -3.68 -7.79 10.60
C PRO A 31 -3.97 -8.94 11.57
N ARG A 32 -3.03 -9.90 11.66
CA ARG A 32 -3.13 -10.99 12.64
C ARG A 32 -2.99 -10.51 14.08
N ASP A 33 -2.16 -9.50 14.28
CA ASP A 33 -1.93 -8.85 15.57
C ASP A 33 -2.58 -7.47 15.56
N THR A 34 -3.49 -7.23 16.51
CA THR A 34 -4.22 -5.97 16.63
C THR A 34 -3.31 -4.80 17.01
N ALA A 35 -2.11 -5.05 17.55
CA ALA A 35 -1.11 -4.02 17.80
C ALA A 35 -0.60 -3.34 16.51
N HIS A 36 -0.77 -3.97 15.33
CA HIS A 36 -0.42 -3.38 14.03
C HIS A 36 -1.51 -2.47 13.45
N GLY A 37 -2.60 -2.24 14.19
CA GLY A 37 -3.73 -1.41 13.77
C GLY A 37 -4.85 -2.20 13.12
N ASP A 38 -5.78 -1.47 12.51
CA ASP A 38 -7.01 -2.04 11.96
C ASP A 38 -6.83 -2.77 10.64
N TRP A 39 -5.89 -2.29 9.81
CA TRP A 39 -5.72 -2.72 8.42
C TRP A 39 -4.23 -2.83 8.07
N ALA A 40 -3.89 -3.83 7.27
CA ALA A 40 -2.57 -4.00 6.67
C ALA A 40 -2.66 -4.06 5.13
N THR A 41 -1.53 -3.73 4.47
CA THR A 41 -1.42 -3.81 3.02
C THR A 41 -0.03 -4.29 2.59
N ASN A 42 0.02 -4.99 1.45
CA ASN A 42 1.26 -5.42 0.80
C ASN A 42 1.80 -4.39 -0.21
N LEU A 43 1.22 -3.19 -0.30
CA LEU A 43 1.57 -2.17 -1.30
C LEU A 43 3.09 -1.94 -1.45
N PRO A 44 3.90 -1.80 -0.38
CA PRO A 44 5.34 -1.60 -0.54
C PRO A 44 6.05 -2.75 -1.26
N MET A 45 5.55 -3.98 -1.10
CA MET A 45 6.09 -5.17 -1.78
C MET A 45 5.73 -5.17 -3.26
N VAL A 46 4.51 -4.77 -3.61
CA VAL A 46 4.04 -4.66 -4.99
C VAL A 46 4.83 -3.59 -5.75
N LEU A 47 5.14 -2.46 -5.08
CA LEU A 47 5.87 -1.35 -5.68
C LEU A 47 7.39 -1.55 -5.75
N ALA A 48 7.94 -2.54 -5.05
CA ALA A 48 9.39 -2.77 -4.99
C ALA A 48 10.02 -2.99 -6.37
N ARG A 49 9.43 -3.86 -7.19
CA ARG A 49 9.94 -4.17 -8.53
C ARG A 49 9.77 -3.00 -9.51
N PRO A 50 8.59 -2.37 -9.66
CA PRO A 50 8.41 -1.22 -10.54
C PRO A 50 9.31 -0.02 -10.19
N LEU A 51 9.52 0.24 -8.90
CA LEU A 51 10.29 1.40 -8.44
C LEU A 51 11.78 1.11 -8.23
N GLY A 52 12.21 -0.15 -8.33
CA GLY A 52 13.60 -0.56 -8.10
C GLY A 52 14.10 -0.30 -6.67
N LYS A 53 13.20 -0.29 -5.68
CA LYS A 53 13.50 0.02 -4.28
C LYS A 53 13.15 -1.15 -3.37
N LYS A 54 13.79 -1.21 -2.20
CA LYS A 54 13.42 -2.22 -1.19
C LYS A 54 12.03 -1.91 -0.64
N PRO A 55 11.18 -2.91 -0.34
CA PRO A 55 9.86 -2.68 0.24
C PRO A 55 9.89 -1.81 1.49
N ARG A 56 10.95 -1.93 2.32
CA ARG A 56 11.10 -1.11 3.52
C ARG A 56 11.27 0.37 3.21
N GLU A 57 12.10 0.71 2.23
CA GLU A 57 12.30 2.10 1.80
C GLU A 57 10.99 2.69 1.27
N ILE A 58 10.21 1.91 0.53
CA ILE A 58 8.90 2.35 0.03
C ILE A 58 7.91 2.54 1.18
N ALA A 59 7.90 1.65 2.17
CA ALA A 59 7.04 1.79 3.34
C ALA A 59 7.35 3.07 4.14
N ASP A 60 8.64 3.43 4.24
CA ASP A 60 9.05 4.68 4.90
C ASP A 60 8.62 5.93 4.12
N LEU A 61 8.50 5.84 2.78
CA LEU A 61 7.97 6.93 1.93
C LEU A 61 6.44 7.08 1.98
N LEU A 62 5.73 6.06 2.45
CA LEU A 62 4.26 6.01 2.53
C LEU A 62 3.70 6.40 3.92
N ARG A 63 4.57 6.86 4.83
CA ARG A 63 4.19 7.29 6.18
C ARG A 63 3.35 8.56 6.20
#